data_AF-A0A191VZR7-F1
#
_entry.id   AF-A0A191VZR7-F1
#
_cell.length_a   1.000
_cell.length_b   1.000
_cell.length_c   1.000
_cell.angle_alpha   90.00
_cell.angle_beta   90.00
_cell.angle_gamma   90.00
#
_symmetry.space_group_name_H-M   'P 1'
#
loop_
_entity.id
_entity.type
_entity.pdbx_description
1 polymer ?
#
loop_
_entity_poly.entity_id
_entity_poly.type
_entity_poly.pdbx_seq_one_letter_code
_entity_poly.pdbx_strand_id
1 'polypeptide(L)'
;DIVRGRDMFKRTDQDDVEKGLKIVFEKINNSLTPKARKHYAHGDGSGNYVKLREDWWIANRDQVWKAITCKAPKDADYFRNISGDTKVFTSHGHCGHNDNSVPTNLDYVPQYLRW
;
A
#
# COMPACT_ATOMS: atom_id res chain seq x y z
N ASP A 1 -0.51 3.99 4.05
CA ASP A 1 -1.01 3.73 5.42
C ASP A 1 -2.52 3.76 5.54
N ILE A 2 -3.20 4.74 4.95
CA ILE A 2 -4.67 4.84 4.95
C ILE A 2 -5.35 3.51 4.58
N VAL A 3 -5.02 2.93 3.41
CA VAL A 3 -5.59 1.63 2.97
C VAL A 3 -5.41 0.51 4.00
N ARG A 4 -4.28 0.53 4.72
CA ARG A 4 -3.92 -0.49 5.72
C ARG A 4 -4.47 -0.21 7.11
N GLY A 5 -5.17 0.90 7.32
CA GLY A 5 -5.62 1.33 8.65
C GLY A 5 -4.45 1.68 9.60
N ARG A 6 -3.29 2.05 9.06
CA ARG A 6 -2.08 2.41 9.82
C ARG A 6 -1.83 3.92 9.88
N ASP A 7 -2.70 4.70 9.24
CA ASP A 7 -2.57 6.15 9.19
C ASP A 7 -2.99 6.75 10.54
N MET A 8 -2.18 7.67 11.06
CA MET A 8 -2.40 8.32 12.35
C MET A 8 -3.15 9.64 12.22
N PHE A 9 -3.35 10.16 11.00
CA PHE A 9 -3.99 11.46 10.82
C PHE A 9 -5.52 11.34 10.86
N LYS A 10 -6.11 11.83 11.95
CA LYS A 10 -7.57 11.91 12.09
C LYS A 10 -8.05 13.30 11.67
N ARG A 11 -8.53 13.43 10.42
CA ARG A 11 -9.02 14.72 9.89
C ARG A 11 -10.27 15.23 10.63
N THR A 12 -11.20 14.32 10.92
CA THR A 12 -12.48 14.62 11.59
C THR A 12 -12.90 13.44 12.47
N ASP A 13 -13.84 13.67 13.39
CA ASP A 13 -14.35 12.60 14.26
C ASP A 13 -15.19 11.54 13.52
N GLN A 14 -15.70 11.87 12.34
CA GLN A 14 -16.50 10.97 11.51
C GLN A 14 -15.67 9.84 10.89
N ASP A 15 -14.41 10.09 10.53
CA ASP A 15 -13.49 9.09 9.98
C ASP A 15 -14.08 8.23 8.84
N ASP A 16 -14.77 8.88 7.90
CA ASP A 16 -15.57 8.22 6.86
C ASP A 16 -14.71 7.33 5.93
N VAL A 17 -13.44 7.70 5.72
CA VAL A 17 -12.51 6.92 4.89
C VAL A 17 -12.23 5.56 5.53
N GLU A 18 -11.85 5.53 6.81
CA GLU A 18 -11.57 4.27 7.51
C GLU A 18 -12.84 3.43 7.69
N LYS A 19 -13.98 4.06 8.01
CA LYS A 19 -15.28 3.37 8.08
C LYS A 19 -15.66 2.72 6.74
N GLY A 20 -15.51 3.46 5.64
CA GLY A 20 -15.76 2.94 4.30
C GLY A 20 -14.83 1.77 3.95
N LEU A 21 -13.53 1.91 4.24
CA LEU A 21 -12.55 0.84 4.04
C LEU A 21 -12.91 -0.40 4.87
N LYS A 22 -13.40 -0.27 6.11
CA LYS A 22 -13.81 -1.42 6.94
C LYS A 22 -14.93 -2.21 6.25
N ILE A 23 -15.96 -1.52 5.76
CA ILE A 23 -17.08 -2.15 5.06
C ILE A 23 -16.62 -2.85 3.77
N VAL A 24 -15.72 -2.22 3.00
CA VAL A 24 -15.18 -2.83 1.76
C VAL A 24 -14.39 -4.09 2.08
N PHE A 25 -13.47 -4.05 3.05
CA PHE A 25 -12.65 -5.20 3.41
C PHE A 25 -13.44 -6.33 4.08
N GLU A 26 -14.52 -6.01 4.79
CA GLU A 26 -15.48 -7.00 5.27
C GLU A 26 -16.14 -7.75 4.11
N LYS A 27 -16.62 -7.03 3.10
CA LYS A 27 -17.20 -7.64 1.89
C LYS A 27 -16.17 -8.48 1.13
N ILE A 28 -14.93 -8.00 1.00
CA ILE A 28 -13.84 -8.77 0.38
C ILE A 28 -13.62 -10.07 1.15
N ASN A 29 -13.47 -10.02 2.47
CA ASN A 29 -13.26 -11.21 3.31
C ASN A 29 -14.40 -12.23 3.17
N ASN A 30 -15.65 -11.75 3.11
CA ASN A 30 -16.83 -12.59 2.93
C ASN A 30 -16.93 -13.21 1.54
N SER A 31 -16.32 -12.59 0.52
CA SER A 31 -16.23 -13.13 -0.85
C SER A 31 -15.11 -14.15 -1.04
N LEU A 32 -14.15 -14.23 -0.11
CA LEU A 32 -13.04 -15.19 -0.19
C LEU A 32 -13.53 -16.62 -0.05
N THR A 33 -12.79 -17.54 -0.69
CA THR A 33 -12.98 -18.99 -0.51
C THR A 33 -12.83 -19.37 0.97
N PRO A 34 -13.47 -20.47 1.44
CA PRO A 34 -13.38 -20.87 2.84
C PRO A 34 -11.94 -21.03 3.36
N LYS A 35 -11.04 -21.57 2.51
CA LYS A 35 -9.62 -21.72 2.84
C LYS A 35 -8.92 -20.38 3.03
N ALA A 36 -9.16 -19.42 2.13
CA ALA A 36 -8.59 -18.08 2.23
C ALA A 36 -9.16 -17.32 3.43
N ARG A 37 -10.47 -17.40 3.67
CA ARG A 37 -11.11 -16.78 4.85
C ARG A 37 -10.52 -17.29 6.17
N LYS A 38 -10.27 -18.60 6.26
CA LYS A 38 -9.60 -19.21 7.42
C LYS A 38 -8.15 -18.71 7.58
N HIS A 39 -7.45 -18.45 6.48
CA HIS A 39 -6.09 -17.89 6.51
C HIS A 39 -6.04 -16.44 7.04
N TYR A 40 -7.12 -15.69 6.80
CA TYR A 40 -7.34 -14.33 7.32
C TYR A 40 -8.27 -14.30 8.53
N ALA A 41 -8.35 -15.39 9.29
CA ALA A 41 -9.06 -15.41 10.57
C ALA A 41 -8.08 -15.35 11.75
N HIS A 42 -8.51 -14.76 12.85
CA HIS A 42 -7.90 -14.90 14.15
C HIS A 42 -8.18 -16.30 14.74
N GLY A 43 -7.53 -16.63 15.87
CA GLY A 43 -7.70 -17.94 16.52
C GLY A 43 -9.13 -18.21 17.03
N ASP A 44 -9.90 -17.15 17.28
CA ASP A 44 -11.32 -17.20 17.66
C ASP A 44 -12.27 -17.27 16.44
N GLY A 45 -11.73 -17.28 15.23
CA GLY A 45 -12.50 -17.30 13.97
C GLY A 45 -12.94 -15.92 13.47
N SER A 46 -12.69 -14.83 14.21
CA SER A 46 -12.98 -13.47 13.75
C SER A 46 -12.06 -13.05 12.59
N GLY A 47 -12.51 -12.14 11.72
CA GLY A 47 -11.71 -11.71 10.57
C GLY A 47 -10.49 -10.87 10.97
N ASN A 48 -9.30 -11.32 10.58
CA ASN A 48 -8.04 -10.55 10.67
C ASN A 48 -7.91 -9.58 9.49
N TYR A 49 -8.67 -8.48 9.56
CA TYR A 49 -8.69 -7.46 8.53
C TYR A 49 -7.36 -6.71 8.38
N VAL A 50 -6.55 -6.64 9.43
CA VAL A 50 -5.22 -6.00 9.37
C VAL A 50 -4.32 -6.78 8.40
N LYS A 51 -4.21 -8.09 8.59
CA LYS A 51 -3.45 -8.96 7.69
C LYS A 51 -4.00 -8.94 6.26
N LEU A 52 -5.32 -9.01 6.10
CA LEU A 52 -5.95 -8.95 4.78
C LEU A 52 -5.63 -7.63 4.04
N ARG A 53 -5.68 -6.49 4.73
CA ARG A 53 -5.36 -5.19 4.14
C ARG A 53 -3.88 -5.05 3.79
N GLU A 54 -2.99 -5.62 4.60
CA GLU A 54 -1.56 -5.66 4.32
C GLU A 54 -1.25 -6.45 3.06
N ASP A 55 -1.79 -7.67 2.96
CA ASP A 55 -1.58 -8.53 1.79
C ASP A 55 -2.22 -7.93 0.54
N TRP A 56 -3.40 -7.29 0.67
CA TRP A 56 -4.01 -6.53 -0.42
C TRP A 56 -3.09 -5.39 -0.90
N TRP A 57 -2.48 -4.65 0.01
CA TRP A 57 -1.53 -3.59 -0.37
C TRP A 57 -0.32 -4.17 -1.10
N ILE A 58 0.28 -5.24 -0.57
CA ILE A 58 1.44 -5.91 -1.18
C ILE A 58 1.13 -6.37 -2.61
N ALA A 59 -0.06 -6.94 -2.82
CA ALA A 59 -0.48 -7.47 -4.12
C ALA A 59 -0.85 -6.41 -5.16
N ASN A 60 -1.14 -5.16 -4.75
CA ASN A 60 -1.68 -4.12 -5.65
C ASN A 60 -0.84 -2.83 -5.70
N ARG A 61 0.21 -2.70 -4.87
CA ARG A 61 1.00 -1.45 -4.77
C ARG A 61 1.67 -1.03 -6.06
N ASP A 62 2.01 -1.96 -6.95
CA ASP A 62 2.54 -1.71 -8.29
C ASP A 62 1.53 -0.98 -9.17
N GLN A 63 0.27 -1.44 -9.17
CA GLN A 63 -0.82 -0.80 -9.91
C GLN A 63 -1.15 0.58 -9.33
N VAL A 64 -1.13 0.72 -7.99
CA VAL A 64 -1.32 2.01 -7.32
C VAL A 64 -0.19 2.98 -7.70
N TRP A 65 1.07 2.53 -7.71
CA TRP A 65 2.20 3.36 -8.14
C TRP A 65 2.04 3.83 -9.58
N LYS A 66 1.66 2.91 -10.49
CA LYS A 66 1.39 3.24 -11.89
C LYS A 66 0.31 4.32 -12.02
N ALA A 67 -0.77 4.24 -11.23
CA ALA A 67 -1.80 5.26 -11.22
C ALA A 67 -1.30 6.63 -10.71
N ILE A 68 -0.53 6.64 -9.61
CA ILE A 68 0.05 7.87 -9.03
C ILE A 68 1.00 8.57 -10.01
N THR A 69 1.81 7.79 -10.72
CA THR A 69 2.84 8.28 -11.64
C THR A 69 2.33 8.55 -13.06
N CYS A 70 1.04 8.32 -13.34
CA CYS A 70 0.43 8.45 -14.67
C CYS A 70 0.68 9.81 -15.34
N LYS A 71 0.81 10.89 -14.56
CA LYS A 71 1.11 12.24 -15.05
C LYS A 71 2.43 12.80 -14.52
N ALA A 72 3.32 11.96 -14.01
CA ALA A 72 4.66 12.40 -13.63
C ALA A 72 5.36 13.01 -14.87
N PRO A 73 6.17 14.07 -14.74
CA PRO A 73 6.94 14.60 -15.85
C PRO A 73 7.85 13.54 -16.47
N LYS A 74 8.08 13.64 -17.78
CA LYS A 74 8.95 12.68 -18.49
C LYS A 74 10.36 12.66 -17.91
N ASP A 75 10.89 13.81 -17.54
CA ASP A 75 12.28 13.92 -17.05
C ASP A 75 12.37 13.82 -15.51
N ALA A 76 11.33 13.31 -14.85
CA ALA A 76 11.33 13.06 -13.42
C ALA A 76 11.66 11.59 -13.15
N ASP A 77 12.71 11.34 -12.39
CA ASP A 77 13.14 10.00 -11.96
C ASP A 77 13.18 9.89 -10.44
N TYR A 78 12.96 8.67 -9.94
CA TYR A 78 13.11 8.36 -8.51
C TYR A 78 14.52 7.83 -8.24
N PHE A 79 15.24 8.45 -7.30
CA PHE A 79 16.60 8.08 -6.93
C PHE A 79 16.66 7.61 -5.47
N ARG A 80 17.43 6.56 -5.20
CA ARG A 80 17.79 6.19 -3.82
C ARG A 80 19.22 5.66 -3.74
N ASN A 81 19.88 5.97 -2.64
CA ASN A 81 21.15 5.33 -2.28
C ASN A 81 20.83 4.01 -1.55
N ILE A 82 21.51 2.93 -1.93
CA ILE A 82 21.35 1.63 -1.28
C ILE A 82 22.48 1.29 -0.30
N SER A 83 23.72 1.71 -0.59
CA SER A 83 24.88 1.54 0.29
C SER A 83 26.10 2.25 -0.30
N GLY A 84 26.84 3.00 0.52
CA GLY A 84 28.04 3.73 0.11
C GLY A 84 27.76 4.65 -1.09
N ASP A 85 28.45 4.41 -2.19
CA ASP A 85 28.29 5.14 -3.46
C ASP A 85 27.29 4.50 -4.43
N THR A 86 26.70 3.36 -4.08
CA THR A 86 25.77 2.66 -4.97
C THR A 86 24.41 3.34 -4.97
N LYS A 87 24.08 3.98 -6.09
CA LYS A 87 22.80 4.64 -6.34
C LYS A 87 21.99 3.83 -7.34
N VAL A 88 20.69 3.73 -7.09
CA VAL A 88 19.72 3.15 -8.03
C VAL A 88 18.68 4.18 -8.38
N PHE A 89 18.22 4.16 -9.63
CA PHE A 89 17.29 5.14 -10.18
C PHE A 89 16.38 4.51 -11.22
N THR A 90 15.21 5.11 -11.42
CA THR A 90 14.33 4.77 -12.55
C THR A 90 14.95 5.26 -13.85
N SER A 91 14.83 4.50 -14.93
CA SER A 91 15.55 4.80 -16.19
C SER A 91 14.66 5.30 -17.32
N HIS A 92 13.34 5.20 -17.17
CA HIS A 92 12.36 5.52 -18.22
C HIS A 92 11.59 6.80 -17.94
N GLY A 93 12.03 7.60 -16.97
CA GLY A 93 11.31 8.80 -16.57
C GLY A 93 10.00 8.50 -15.85
N HIS A 94 9.15 9.51 -15.73
CA HIS A 94 7.82 9.40 -15.11
C HIS A 94 7.83 8.70 -13.74
N CYS A 95 8.91 8.88 -12.95
CA CYS A 95 9.12 8.23 -11.67
C CYS A 95 8.99 6.69 -11.73
N GLY A 96 9.37 6.06 -12.85
CA GLY A 96 9.27 4.61 -13.05
C GLY A 96 7.86 4.11 -13.38
N HIS A 97 7.01 4.94 -14.00
CA HIS A 97 5.63 4.57 -14.37
C HIS A 97 5.51 3.26 -15.17
N ASN A 98 6.46 3.04 -16.09
CA ASN A 98 6.50 1.86 -16.96
C ASN A 98 7.43 0.76 -16.44
N ASP A 99 8.02 0.93 -15.26
CA ASP A 99 8.90 -0.07 -14.68
C ASP A 99 8.05 -1.18 -14.04
N ASN A 100 8.59 -2.41 -14.05
CA ASN A 100 7.89 -3.59 -13.50
C ASN A 100 7.82 -3.61 -11.96
N SER A 101 8.43 -2.64 -11.28
CA SER A 101 8.52 -2.60 -9.83
C SER A 101 8.48 -1.17 -9.30
N VAL A 102 7.84 -0.98 -8.14
CA VAL A 102 7.84 0.32 -7.45
C VAL A 102 9.26 0.62 -6.92
N PRO A 103 9.85 1.78 -7.28
CA PRO A 103 11.25 2.09 -6.96
C PRO A 103 11.48 2.48 -5.49
N THR A 104 10.41 2.65 -4.72
CA THR A 104 10.43 3.05 -3.30
C THR A 104 9.91 1.98 -2.37
N ASN A 105 10.41 2.01 -1.13
CA ASN A 105 9.94 1.21 0.01
C ASN A 105 9.45 2.12 1.16
N LEU A 106 9.18 3.40 0.90
CA LEU A 106 8.67 4.32 1.93
C LEU A 106 7.36 3.83 2.52
N ASP A 107 6.55 3.11 1.76
CA ASP A 107 5.34 2.44 2.26
C ASP A 107 5.63 1.30 3.26
N TYR A 108 6.87 0.91 3.50
CA TYR A 108 7.27 -0.04 4.56
C TYR A 108 8.00 0.63 5.74
N VAL A 109 8.23 1.95 5.68
CA VAL A 109 8.82 2.72 6.79
C VAL A 109 7.69 3.21 7.71
N PRO A 110 7.80 3.18 9.05
CA PRO A 110 6.78 3.73 9.95
C PRO A 110 6.40 5.18 9.64
N GLN A 111 5.11 5.54 9.71
CA GLN A 111 4.62 6.87 9.32
C GLN A 111 5.34 8.02 10.04
N TYR A 112 5.54 7.89 11.35
CA TYR A 112 6.24 8.89 12.16
C TYR A 112 7.65 9.22 11.62
N LEU A 113 8.39 8.24 11.09
CA LEU A 113 9.73 8.46 10.55
C LEU A 113 9.74 9.06 9.14
N ARG A 114 8.59 9.12 8.48
CA ARG A 114 8.45 9.69 7.12
C ARG A 114 7.93 11.13 7.13
N TRP A 115 7.33 11.56 8.23
CA TRP A 115 6.78 12.90 8.43
C TRP A 115 7.86 13.90 8.84
#